data_AF-A0A9D7PCF2-F1
#
_entry.id   AF-A0A9D7PCF2-F1
#
_cell.length_a   1.000
_cell.length_b   1.000
_cell.length_c   1.000
_cell.angle_alpha   90.00
_cell.angle_beta   90.00
_cell.angle_gamma   90.00
#
_symmetry.space_group_name_H-M   'P 1'
#
loop_
_entity.id
_entity.type
_entity.pdbx_description
1 polymer ?
#
loop_
_entity_poly.entity_id
_entity_poly.type
_entity_poly.pdbx_seq_one_letter_code
_entity_poly.pdbx_strand_id
1 'polypeptide(L)'
;MAPNLSIEADAIIRPVDGLAGYAGYSFGRWDDSFETTREPLGEVGVTGEDGTAVAEVMLPATESTTRPLEAQILMRLVDSNGRTVERSLRRAVLADTDRIGIRPQFANASGLAEAHPPASTSSPSRPRGIWSRGPA
;
A
#
# COMPACT_ATOMS: atom_id res chain seq x y z
N MET A 1 -14.18 -3.39 39.95
CA MET A 1 -12.96 -2.91 39.27
C MET A 1 -12.15 -4.13 38.86
N ALA A 2 -11.28 -4.01 37.86
CA ALA A 2 -10.56 -5.13 37.27
C ALA A 2 -9.04 -4.92 37.39
N PRO A 3 -8.47 -5.02 38.62
CA PRO A 3 -7.05 -4.79 38.85
C PRO A 3 -6.21 -6.01 38.50
N ASN A 4 -4.91 -5.78 38.24
CA ASN A 4 -3.89 -6.81 38.04
C ASN A 4 -4.22 -7.81 36.92
N LEU A 5 -4.87 -7.35 35.85
CA LEU A 5 -5.16 -8.15 34.67
C LEU A 5 -4.12 -7.87 33.58
N SER A 6 -3.52 -8.94 33.03
CA SER A 6 -2.56 -8.85 31.94
C SER A 6 -3.22 -8.40 30.64
N ILE A 7 -2.53 -7.53 29.92
CA ILE A 7 -2.91 -7.08 28.58
C ILE A 7 -1.91 -7.69 27.60
N GLU A 8 -2.38 -8.60 26.77
CA GLU A 8 -1.62 -9.15 25.66
C GLU A 8 -1.95 -8.43 24.36
N ALA A 9 -1.00 -8.36 23.43
CA ALA A 9 -1.25 -7.77 22.13
C ALA A 9 -0.64 -8.52 20.94
N ASP A 10 -1.26 -8.33 19.78
CA ASP A 10 -0.71 -8.67 18.47
C ASP A 10 -0.70 -7.42 17.59
N ALA A 11 0.32 -7.28 16.75
CA ALA A 11 0.35 -6.32 15.67
C ALA A 11 0.05 -7.03 14.34
N ILE A 12 -0.95 -6.57 13.62
CA ILE A 12 -1.22 -6.98 12.24
C ILE A 12 -0.89 -5.81 11.34
N ILE A 13 0.04 -5.99 10.41
CA ILE A 13 0.51 -4.93 9.51
C ILE A 13 0.16 -5.34 8.08
N ARG A 14 -0.54 -4.47 7.36
CA ARG A 14 -1.05 -4.77 6.01
C ARG A 14 -0.96 -3.57 5.09
N PRO A 15 -0.85 -3.78 3.76
CA PRO A 15 -0.95 -2.69 2.80
C PRO A 15 -2.37 -2.15 2.73
N VAL A 16 -2.50 -0.85 2.45
CA VAL A 16 -3.77 -0.18 2.19
C VAL A 16 -3.69 0.61 0.88
N ASP A 17 -4.83 0.87 0.25
CA ASP A 17 -4.86 1.54 -1.06
C ASP A 17 -4.74 3.07 -0.97
N GLY A 18 -4.80 3.63 0.24
CA GLY A 18 -4.75 5.07 0.45
C GLY A 18 -4.57 5.45 1.91
N LEU A 19 -4.45 6.77 2.14
CA LEU A 19 -4.25 7.36 3.45
C LEU A 19 -5.42 8.28 3.81
N ALA A 20 -5.84 8.25 5.08
CA ALA A 20 -6.85 9.16 5.59
C ALA A 20 -6.39 10.62 5.38
N GLY A 21 -7.31 11.47 4.90
CA GLY A 21 -7.02 12.87 4.53
C GLY A 21 -6.54 13.07 3.08
N TYR A 22 -6.24 12.01 2.33
CA TYR A 22 -5.74 12.08 0.96
C TYR A 22 -6.68 11.43 -0.05
N ALA A 23 -7.97 11.80 0.00
CA ALA A 23 -8.96 11.23 -0.91
C ALA A 23 -8.62 11.49 -2.39
N GLY A 24 -8.73 10.45 -3.22
CA GLY A 24 -8.44 10.49 -4.66
C GLY A 24 -6.96 10.34 -5.02
N TYR A 25 -6.05 10.26 -4.04
CA TYR A 25 -4.64 9.95 -4.28
C TYR A 25 -4.40 8.44 -4.22
N SER A 26 -3.54 7.94 -5.09
CA SER A 26 -2.90 6.62 -4.98
C SER A 26 -1.45 6.77 -4.51
N PHE A 27 -0.95 5.76 -3.80
CA PHE A 27 0.40 5.77 -3.23
C PHE A 27 1.10 4.44 -3.49
N GLY A 28 2.42 4.49 -3.58
CA GLY A 28 3.26 3.32 -3.83
C GLY A 28 3.31 2.92 -5.30
N ARG A 29 4.33 2.12 -5.62
CA ARG A 29 4.50 1.59 -6.97
C ARG A 29 3.52 0.44 -7.20
N TRP A 30 3.08 0.29 -8.44
CA TRP A 30 2.10 -0.73 -8.82
C TRP A 30 2.69 -2.15 -8.76
N ASP A 31 4.01 -2.27 -9.01
CA ASP A 31 4.79 -3.51 -9.00
C ASP A 31 5.33 -3.87 -7.60
N ASP A 32 5.09 -3.03 -6.61
CA ASP A 32 5.48 -3.26 -5.23
C ASP A 32 4.40 -4.03 -4.47
N SER A 33 4.80 -5.09 -3.76
CA SER A 33 3.93 -5.99 -3.02
C SER A 33 4.39 -6.08 -1.58
N PHE A 34 3.45 -6.14 -0.65
CA PHE A 34 3.73 -6.32 0.77
C PHE A 34 2.73 -7.33 1.33
N GLU A 35 3.24 -8.39 1.97
CA GLU A 35 2.40 -9.41 2.58
C GLU A 35 1.89 -8.95 3.94
N THR A 36 0.66 -9.32 4.27
CA THR A 36 0.13 -9.02 5.60
C THR A 36 0.89 -9.85 6.64
N THR A 37 1.53 -9.18 7.61
CA THR A 37 2.22 -9.83 8.71
C THR A 37 1.37 -9.76 9.98
N ARG A 38 1.55 -10.77 10.84
CA ARG A 38 0.96 -10.81 12.17
C ARG A 38 2.03 -11.23 13.16
N GLU A 39 2.32 -10.34 14.10
CA GLU A 39 3.39 -10.54 15.06
C GLU A 39 2.85 -10.43 16.49
N PRO A 40 3.11 -11.43 17.35
CA PRO A 40 2.78 -11.33 18.76
C PRO A 40 3.69 -10.31 19.45
N LEU A 41 3.10 -9.45 20.28
CA LEU A 41 3.84 -8.45 21.06
C LEU A 41 4.03 -8.89 22.52
N GLY A 42 3.37 -9.97 22.94
CA GLY A 42 3.40 -10.48 24.31
C GLY A 42 2.54 -9.64 25.27
N GLU A 43 2.90 -9.66 26.55
CA GLU A 43 2.29 -8.80 27.56
C GLU A 43 2.81 -7.36 27.41
N VAL A 44 1.90 -6.43 27.16
CA VAL A 44 2.19 -5.01 26.90
C VAL A 44 1.79 -4.09 28.04
N GLY A 45 1.23 -4.65 29.12
CA GLY A 45 0.85 -3.91 30.32
C GLY A 45 -0.04 -4.71 31.26
N VAL A 46 -0.32 -4.13 32.43
CA VAL A 46 -1.18 -4.70 33.47
C VAL A 46 -2.09 -3.60 34.02
N THR A 47 -3.35 -3.92 34.32
CA THR A 47 -4.26 -2.95 34.95
C THR A 47 -3.88 -2.63 36.39
N GLY A 48 -3.88 -1.34 36.73
CA GLY A 48 -3.69 -0.84 38.08
C GLY A 48 -4.90 -1.11 38.98
N GLU A 49 -4.79 -0.70 40.25
CA GLU A 49 -5.81 -0.95 41.27
C GLU A 49 -7.19 -0.37 40.93
N ASP A 50 -7.22 0.74 40.18
CA ASP A 50 -8.45 1.39 39.70
C ASP A 50 -9.03 0.73 38.43
N GLY A 51 -8.33 -0.26 37.86
CA GLY A 51 -8.68 -0.95 36.62
C GLY A 51 -8.25 -0.23 35.35
N THR A 52 -7.43 0.83 35.44
CA THR A 52 -6.86 1.52 34.29
C THR A 52 -5.49 0.97 33.92
N ALA A 53 -5.07 1.11 32.66
CA ALA A 53 -3.75 0.72 32.20
C ALA A 53 -3.28 1.58 31.04
N VAL A 54 -1.96 1.68 30.89
CA VAL A 54 -1.31 2.17 29.67
C VAL A 54 -0.52 1.01 29.11
N ALA A 55 -0.78 0.67 27.84
CA ALA A 55 -0.02 -0.33 27.11
C ALA A 55 0.93 0.37 26.13
N GLU A 56 2.22 0.12 26.27
CA GLU A 56 3.22 0.60 25.31
C GLU A 56 3.45 -0.46 24.25
N VAL A 57 3.25 -0.09 22.99
CA VAL A 57 3.35 -1.00 21.84
C VAL A 57 4.39 -0.49 20.87
N MET A 58 5.41 -1.32 20.64
CA MET A 58 6.41 -1.10 19.60
C MET A 58 6.11 -2.06 18.44
N LEU A 59 6.02 -1.52 17.22
CA LEU A 59 5.87 -2.36 16.05
C LEU A 59 7.21 -3.05 15.74
N PRO A 60 7.21 -4.34 15.38
CA PRO A 60 8.40 -5.02 14.89
C PRO A 60 8.84 -4.40 13.55
N ALA A 61 10.13 -4.56 13.24
CA ALA A 61 10.66 -4.14 11.94
C ALA A 61 9.96 -4.92 10.82
N THR A 62 9.50 -4.21 9.79
CA THR A 62 8.88 -4.80 8.61
C THR A 62 9.79 -4.65 7.39
N GLU A 63 9.50 -5.43 6.34
CA GLU A 63 10.12 -5.23 5.05
C GLU A 63 9.83 -3.81 4.52
N SER A 64 10.77 -3.27 3.75
CA SER A 64 10.60 -1.94 3.15
C SER A 64 9.57 -1.98 2.02
N THR A 65 8.68 -1.00 1.98
CA THR A 65 7.68 -0.88 0.91
C THR A 65 7.32 0.58 0.62
N THR A 66 7.02 0.86 -0.63
CA THR A 66 6.47 2.13 -1.11
C THR A 66 4.96 2.24 -0.90
N ARG A 67 4.28 1.12 -0.59
CA ARG A 67 2.83 1.10 -0.29
C ARG A 67 2.52 1.58 1.13
N PRO A 68 1.47 2.39 1.33
CA PRO A 68 1.08 2.80 2.67
C PRO A 68 0.63 1.57 3.46
N LEU A 69 0.96 1.54 4.74
CA LEU A 69 0.64 0.44 5.65
C LEU A 69 -0.31 0.92 6.76
N GLU A 70 -1.19 0.03 7.19
CA GLU A 70 -1.99 0.18 8.40
C GLU A 70 -1.58 -0.91 9.40
N ALA A 71 -1.34 -0.49 10.65
CA ALA A 71 -1.21 -1.39 11.78
C ALA A 71 -2.56 -1.49 12.50
N GLN A 72 -3.02 -2.73 12.68
CA GLN A 72 -4.09 -3.08 13.60
C GLN A 72 -3.49 -3.73 14.84
N ILE A 73 -3.61 -3.07 15.98
CA ILE A 73 -3.25 -3.62 17.28
C ILE A 73 -4.47 -4.34 17.84
N LEU A 74 -4.37 -5.64 18.04
CA LEU A 74 -5.37 -6.45 18.73
C LEU A 74 -4.93 -6.65 20.17
N MET A 75 -5.64 -6.05 21.13
CA MET A 75 -5.36 -6.18 22.56
C MET A 75 -6.36 -7.12 23.23
N ARG A 76 -5.88 -8.01 24.09
CA ARG A 76 -6.68 -8.92 24.89
C ARG A 76 -6.38 -8.69 26.36
N LEU A 77 -7.41 -8.35 27.13
CA LEU A 77 -7.36 -8.32 28.58
C LEU A 77 -7.73 -9.70 29.12
N VAL A 78 -6.84 -10.33 29.88
CA VAL A 78 -7.02 -11.69 30.41
C VAL A 78 -7.42 -11.62 31.88
N ASP A 79 -8.60 -12.14 32.22
CA ASP A 79 -9.03 -12.31 33.61
C ASP A 79 -8.36 -13.54 34.26
N SER A 80 -8.33 -13.58 35.60
CA SER A 80 -7.79 -14.70 36.39
C SER A 80 -8.45 -16.05 36.11
N ASN A 81 -9.68 -16.03 35.56
CA ASN A 81 -10.42 -17.22 35.15
C ASN A 81 -10.18 -17.63 33.68
N GLY A 82 -9.24 -17.00 32.98
CA GLY A 82 -8.90 -17.28 31.58
C GLY A 82 -9.86 -16.70 30.55
N ARG A 83 -10.83 -15.88 30.98
CA ARG A 83 -11.73 -15.16 30.05
C ARG A 83 -11.01 -13.96 29.48
N THR A 84 -11.21 -13.70 28.19
CA THR A 84 -10.59 -12.58 27.48
C THR A 84 -11.61 -11.58 26.97
N VAL A 85 -11.27 -10.29 27.10
CA VAL A 85 -11.97 -9.20 26.43
C VAL A 85 -11.04 -8.60 25.38
N GLU A 86 -11.47 -8.61 24.12
CA GLU A 86 -10.67 -8.09 23.00
C GLU A 86 -11.10 -6.68 22.60
N ARG A 87 -10.09 -5.86 22.26
CA ARG A 87 -10.25 -4.53 21.65
C ARG A 87 -9.24 -4.37 20.54
N SER A 88 -9.60 -3.57 19.53
CA SER A 88 -8.70 -3.29 18.41
C SER A 88 -8.53 -1.80 18.18
N LEU A 89 -7.33 -1.43 17.75
CA LEU A 89 -6.96 -0.08 17.35
C LEU A 89 -6.30 -0.12 15.98
N ARG A 90 -6.72 0.76 15.06
CA ARG A 90 -6.09 0.91 13.74
C ARG A 90 -5.39 2.26 13.61
N ARG A 91 -4.17 2.24 13.09
CA ARG A 91 -3.35 3.44 12.84
C ARG A 91 -2.51 3.25 11.57
N ALA A 92 -2.30 4.34 10.83
CA ALA A 92 -1.34 4.35 9.74
C ALA A 92 0.08 4.13 10.30
N VAL A 93 0.88 3.32 9.63
CA VAL A 93 2.30 3.17 9.96
C VAL A 93 3.06 4.35 9.36
N LEU A 94 3.89 4.99 10.18
CA LEU A 94 4.73 6.09 9.73
C LEU A 94 5.74 5.55 8.70
N ALA A 95 5.90 6.28 7.59
CA ALA A 95 6.87 5.93 6.58
C ALA A 95 8.28 6.35 7.01
N ASP A 96 9.30 5.58 6.62
CA ASP A 96 10.69 5.95 6.87
C ASP A 96 11.12 7.20 6.09
N THR A 97 10.43 7.49 4.98
CA THR A 97 10.70 8.63 4.08
C THR A 97 9.40 9.23 3.56
N ASP A 98 9.48 10.44 3.01
CA ASP A 98 8.35 11.11 2.37
C ASP A 98 7.76 10.26 1.25
N ARG A 99 6.42 10.14 1.23
CA ARG A 99 5.69 9.41 0.19
C ARG A 99 5.13 10.37 -0.85
N ILE A 100 5.23 9.97 -2.12
CA ILE A 100 4.61 10.69 -3.23
C ILE A 100 3.25 10.06 -3.53
N GLY A 101 2.20 10.88 -3.51
CA GLY A 101 0.85 10.50 -3.91
C GLY A 101 0.51 11.04 -5.30
N ILE A 102 -0.19 10.25 -6.11
CA ILE A 102 -0.66 10.64 -7.45
C ILE A 102 -2.19 10.77 -7.43
N ARG A 103 -2.71 11.94 -7.80
CA ARG A 103 -4.16 12.16 -7.98
C ARG A 103 -4.46 12.48 -9.45
N PRO A 104 -4.91 11.51 -10.25
CA PRO A 104 -5.36 11.75 -11.62
C PRO A 104 -6.41 12.86 -11.69
N GLN A 105 -6.30 13.74 -12.69
CA GLN A 105 -7.30 14.77 -12.97
C GLN A 105 -8.25 14.39 -14.13
N PHE A 106 -8.06 13.20 -14.69
CA PHE A 106 -8.85 12.68 -15.81
C PHE A 106 -9.80 11.58 -15.33
N ALA A 107 -10.94 11.43 -16.02
CA ALA A 107 -11.98 10.48 -15.64
C ALA A 107 -11.59 9.01 -15.84
N ASN A 108 -10.78 8.71 -16.86
CA ASN A 108 -10.24 7.36 -17.13
C ASN A 108 -9.05 7.43 -18.10
N ALA A 109 -8.30 6.32 -18.22
CA ALA A 109 -7.15 6.21 -19.12
C ALA A 109 -7.52 6.11 -20.60
N SER A 110 -8.79 5.89 -20.94
CA SER A 110 -9.25 5.69 -22.33
C SER A 110 -9.21 6.94 -23.22
N GLY A 111 -8.92 8.12 -22.67
CA GLY A 111 -8.78 9.37 -23.42
C GLY A 111 -7.39 9.64 -23.99
N LEU A 112 -6.38 8.82 -23.66
CA LEU A 112 -5.01 9.00 -24.13
C LEU A 112 -4.81 8.20 -25.42
N ALA A 113 -5.03 8.83 -26.57
CA ALA A 113 -4.57 8.26 -27.83
C ALA A 113 -3.03 8.23 -27.83
N GLU A 114 -2.43 7.06 -27.97
CA GLU A 114 -1.00 6.96 -28.22
C GLU A 114 -0.72 7.57 -29.60
N ALA A 115 -0.02 8.70 -29.63
CA ALA A 115 0.35 9.37 -30.86
C ALA A 115 1.43 8.56 -31.58
N HIS A 116 1.02 7.51 -32.28
CA HIS A 116 1.88 6.88 -33.27
C HIS A 116 1.96 7.83 -34.47
N PRO A 117 3.14 8.40 -34.82
CA PRO A 117 3.24 9.17 -36.05
C PRO A 117 2.86 8.24 -37.22
N PRO A 118 2.06 8.72 -38.20
CA PRO A 118 1.76 7.91 -39.37
C PRO A 118 3.08 7.60 -40.09
N ALA A 119 3.34 6.32 -40.31
CA ALA A 119 4.47 5.88 -41.11
C ALA A 119 4.39 6.56 -42.49
N SER A 120 5.46 7.28 -42.84
CA SER A 120 5.61 7.97 -44.13
C SER A 120 5.30 7.02 -45.28
N THR A 121 4.19 7.26 -45.99
CA THR A 121 3.84 6.48 -47.17
C THR A 121 4.90 6.68 -48.23
N SER A 122 5.64 5.63 -48.56
CA SER A 122 6.62 5.64 -49.65
C SER A 122 5.91 5.87 -50.98
N SER A 123 6.37 6.88 -51.71
CA SER A 123 5.95 7.30 -53.05
C SER A 123 5.88 6.13 -54.05
N PRO A 124 4.84 6.01 -54.89
CA PRO A 124 4.79 4.96 -55.90
C PRO A 124 5.87 5.18 -56.96
N SER A 125 6.64 4.13 -57.21
CA SER A 125 7.70 4.08 -58.21
C SER A 125 7.13 4.27 -59.63
N ARG A 126 7.72 5.19 -60.39
CA ARG A 126 7.42 5.38 -61.82
C ARG A 126 7.90 4.13 -62.60
N PRO A 127 7.11 3.59 -63.55
CA PRO A 127 7.54 2.44 -64.32
C PRO A 127 8.74 2.80 -65.23
N ARG A 128 9.72 1.88 -65.29
CA ARG A 128 10.90 1.98 -66.14
C ARG A 128 10.51 1.93 -67.61
N GLY A 129 10.72 3.04 -68.33
CA GLY A 129 10.72 3.06 -69.80
C GLY A 129 11.92 2.28 -70.32
N ILE A 130 11.65 1.17 -71.00
CA ILE A 130 12.63 0.40 -71.77
C ILE A 130 12.89 1.17 -73.06
N TRP A 131 14.09 1.75 -73.19
CA TRP A 131 14.65 2.13 -74.48
C TRP A 131 15.84 1.21 -74.76
N SER A 132 15.78 0.47 -75.86
CA SER A 132 16.97 -0.17 -76.39
C SER A 132 16.97 -0.20 -77.92
N ARG A 133 18.07 0.38 -78.43
CA ARG A 133 18.77 0.19 -79.72
C ARG A 133 18.38 1.12 -80.89
N GLY A 134 19.32 2.00 -81.24
CA GLY A 134 19.67 2.28 -82.65
C GLY A 134 20.97 1.54 -83.02
N PRO A 135 21.65 1.84 -84.14
CA PRO A 135 21.25 2.61 -85.33
C PRO A 135 21.40 1.82 -86.66
N ALA A 136 21.00 2.50 -87.76
CA ALA A 136 21.30 2.32 -89.19
C ALA A 136 21.00 0.98 -89.88
#